data_AF-A0A177HWU3-F1
#
_entry.id   AF-A0A177HWU3-F1
#
_cell.length_a   1.000
_cell.length_b   1.000
_cell.length_c   1.000
_cell.angle_alpha   90.00
_cell.angle_beta   90.00
_cell.angle_gamma   90.00
#
_symmetry.space_group_name_H-M   'P 1'
#
loop_
_entity.id
_entity.type
_entity.pdbx_description
1 polymer ?
#
loop_
_entity_poly.entity_id
_entity_poly.type
_entity_poly.pdbx_seq_one_letter_code
_entity_poly.pdbx_strand_id
1 'polypeptide(L)'
;MRGGGQLGLQPEPGHLGESPEVQDLLTALADYPVVLATAARNRAPDRLARHLVTTADAFFDFHDAHRVLPVGDEKPSAAHRARLALAEAAGTVLAGGLSLLGIDAPEYV
;
A
#
# COMPACT_ATOMS: atom_id res chain seq x y z
N MET A 1 8.37 -6.49 0.21
CA MET A 1 8.28 -6.86 1.65
C MET A 1 7.85 -8.33 1.76
N ARG A 2 8.79 -9.29 1.77
CA ARG A 2 8.51 -10.72 2.00
C ARG A 2 8.82 -11.05 3.46
N GLY A 3 7.84 -10.94 4.37
CA GLY A 3 8.06 -11.18 5.80
C GLY A 3 6.87 -11.72 6.60
N GLY A 4 5.64 -11.64 6.09
CA GLY A 4 4.43 -12.05 6.84
C GLY A 4 4.23 -13.56 7.00
N GLY A 5 4.78 -14.36 6.09
CA GLY A 5 4.56 -15.82 6.07
C GLY A 5 5.08 -16.58 7.30
N GLN A 6 6.01 -16.00 8.08
CA GLN A 6 6.61 -16.67 9.23
C GLN A 6 5.75 -16.60 10.51
N LEU A 7 4.67 -15.80 10.51
CA LEU A 7 3.75 -15.63 11.64
C LEU A 7 2.36 -16.28 11.41
N GLY A 8 2.14 -16.96 10.29
CA GLY A 8 0.84 -17.57 9.95
C GLY A 8 -0.28 -16.54 9.68
N LEU A 9 0.08 -15.28 9.44
CA LEU A 9 -0.86 -14.21 9.16
C LEU A 9 -1.14 -14.15 7.66
N GLN A 10 -2.30 -14.67 7.25
CA GLN A 10 -2.83 -14.45 5.91
C GLN A 10 -3.44 -13.03 5.84
N PRO A 11 -3.14 -12.25 4.79
CA PRO A 11 -3.82 -10.99 4.52
C PRO A 11 -5.29 -11.30 4.20
N GLU A 12 -6.22 -10.85 5.04
CA GLU A 12 -7.66 -11.00 4.79
C GLU A 12 -8.34 -9.64 4.78
N PRO A 13 -9.18 -9.34 3.76
CA PRO A 13 -10.02 -8.15 3.77
C PRO A 13 -10.93 -8.16 5.00
N GLY A 14 -10.91 -7.08 5.77
CA GLY A 14 -11.67 -6.98 7.01
C GLY A 14 -11.90 -5.53 7.42
N HIS A 15 -12.59 -5.33 8.55
CA HIS A 15 -12.83 -3.99 9.07
C HIS A 15 -11.51 -3.36 9.55
N LEU A 16 -11.09 -2.27 8.89
CA LEU A 16 -9.82 -1.58 9.11
C LEU A 16 -9.92 -0.47 10.19
N GLY A 17 -11.15 -0.12 10.61
CA GLY A 17 -11.44 1.06 11.41
C GLY A 17 -11.84 2.27 10.54
N GLU A 18 -12.22 3.36 11.19
CA GLU A 18 -12.69 4.61 10.55
C GLU A 18 -11.67 5.75 10.67
N SER A 19 -10.38 5.42 10.73
CA SER A 19 -9.33 6.41 10.83
C SER A 19 -9.10 7.12 9.49
N PRO A 20 -8.79 8.43 9.49
CA PRO A 20 -8.57 9.20 8.28
C PRO A 20 -7.42 8.64 7.44
N GLU A 21 -6.34 8.17 8.07
CA GLU A 21 -5.17 7.62 7.37
C GLU A 21 -5.51 6.32 6.60
N VAL A 22 -6.42 5.50 7.14
CA VAL A 22 -6.93 4.31 6.45
C VAL A 22 -7.77 4.72 5.24
N GLN A 23 -8.62 5.73 5.38
CA GLN A 23 -9.49 6.20 4.30
C GLN A 23 -8.69 6.88 3.18
N ASP A 24 -7.67 7.65 3.54
CA ASP A 24 -6.80 8.33 2.58
C ASP A 24 -6.01 7.31 1.76
N LEU A 25 -5.45 6.29 2.41
CA LEU A 25 -4.77 5.20 1.70
C LEU A 25 -5.74 4.39 0.82
N LEU A 26 -6.93 4.04 1.32
CA LEU A 26 -7.94 3.33 0.52
C LEU A 26 -8.38 4.13 -0.71
N THR A 27 -8.58 5.43 -0.55
CA THR A 27 -8.95 6.34 -1.65
C THR A 27 -7.84 6.41 -2.68
N ALA A 28 -6.58 6.59 -2.25
CA ALA A 28 -5.43 6.61 -3.13
C ALA A 28 -5.30 5.30 -3.95
N LEU A 29 -5.54 4.14 -3.32
CA LEU A 29 -5.50 2.85 -4.01
C LEU A 29 -6.68 2.67 -4.98
N ALA A 30 -7.87 3.15 -4.63
CA ALA A 30 -9.05 3.09 -5.48
C ALA A 30 -8.93 3.98 -6.73
N ASP A 31 -8.24 5.11 -6.61
CA ASP A 31 -8.02 6.06 -7.70
C ASP A 31 -6.96 5.59 -8.71
N TYR A 32 -6.04 4.71 -8.30
CA TYR A 32 -4.91 4.25 -9.10
C TYR A 32 -5.28 3.77 -10.52
N PRO A 33 -6.29 2.89 -10.73
CA PRO A 33 -6.64 2.41 -12.07
C PRO A 33 -7.08 3.55 -13.01
N VAL A 34 -7.80 4.54 -12.49
CA VAL A 34 -8.29 5.69 -13.25
C VAL A 34 -7.14 6.62 -13.60
N VAL A 35 -6.25 6.89 -12.64
CA VAL A 35 -5.04 7.69 -12.85
C VAL A 35 -4.12 7.04 -13.88
N LEU A 36 -3.88 5.73 -13.76
CA LEU A 36 -3.06 4.96 -14.70
C LEU A 36 -3.61 5.04 -16.13
N ALA A 37 -4.92 4.77 -16.31
CA ALA A 37 -5.53 4.83 -17.64
C ALA A 37 -5.47 6.23 -18.24
N THR A 38 -5.63 7.26 -17.41
CA THR A 38 -5.59 8.66 -17.84
C THR A 38 -4.18 9.12 -18.15
N ALA A 39 -3.18 8.71 -17.37
CA ALA A 39 -1.77 8.96 -17.65
C ALA A 39 -1.34 8.29 -18.97
N ALA A 40 -1.76 7.04 -19.21
CA ALA A 40 -1.48 6.31 -20.44
C ALA A 40 -2.11 6.99 -21.67
N ARG A 41 -3.40 7.35 -21.61
CA ARG A 41 -4.10 8.03 -22.72
C ARG A 41 -3.47 9.37 -23.10
N ASN A 42 -3.04 10.13 -22.10
CA ASN A 42 -2.49 11.47 -22.30
C ASN A 42 -0.96 11.47 -22.48
N ARG A 43 -0.30 10.31 -22.47
CA ARG A 43 1.16 10.17 -22.48
C ARG A 43 1.84 11.05 -21.42
N ALA A 44 1.27 11.03 -20.21
CA ALA A 44 1.69 11.87 -19.09
C ALA A 44 2.24 11.01 -17.93
N PRO A 45 3.46 10.46 -18.04
CA PRO A 45 4.07 9.61 -17.01
C PRO A 45 4.33 10.37 -15.70
N ASP A 46 4.49 11.68 -15.76
CA ASP A 46 4.63 12.57 -14.59
C ASP A 46 3.40 12.54 -13.68
N ARG A 47 2.19 12.36 -14.26
CA ARG A 47 0.95 12.23 -13.48
C ARG A 47 0.91 10.92 -12.70
N LEU A 48 1.36 9.83 -13.31
CA LEU A 48 1.48 8.55 -12.63
C LEU A 48 2.50 8.65 -11.49
N ALA A 49 3.67 9.24 -11.75
CA ALA A 49 4.71 9.42 -10.73
C ALA A 49 4.21 10.24 -9.52
N ARG A 50 3.53 11.37 -9.76
CA ARG A 50 2.93 12.18 -8.67
C ARG A 50 1.92 11.40 -7.85
N HIS A 51 1.07 10.61 -8.50
CA HIS A 51 0.10 9.80 -7.78
C HIS A 51 0.77 8.70 -6.95
N LEU A 52 1.83 8.06 -7.46
CA LEU A 52 2.60 7.09 -6.68
C LEU A 52 3.26 7.72 -5.44
N VAL A 53 3.74 8.97 -5.55
CA VAL A 53 4.22 9.73 -4.38
C VAL A 53 3.10 9.93 -3.37
N THR A 54 1.93 10.39 -3.80
CA THR A 54 0.76 10.55 -2.91
C THR A 54 0.35 9.22 -2.26
N THR A 55 0.36 8.11 -2.98
CA THR A 55 0.08 6.78 -2.42
C THR A 55 1.14 6.38 -1.39
N ALA A 56 2.42 6.68 -1.64
CA ALA A 56 3.50 6.39 -0.71
C ALA A 56 3.38 7.22 0.57
N ASP A 57 3.08 8.51 0.45
CA ASP A 57 2.87 9.40 1.61
C ASP A 57 1.70 8.89 2.47
N ALA A 58 0.54 8.61 1.86
CA ALA A 58 -0.61 8.04 2.57
C ALA A 58 -0.30 6.68 3.22
N PHE A 59 0.55 5.87 2.58
CA PHE A 59 1.02 4.61 3.17
C PHE A 59 1.92 4.83 4.38
N PHE A 60 2.83 5.80 4.35
CA PHE A 60 3.69 6.11 5.49
C PHE A 60 2.89 6.67 6.67
N ASP A 61 1.94 7.57 6.41
CA ASP A 61 1.04 8.10 7.44
C ASP A 61 0.20 6.97 8.08
N PHE A 62 -0.36 6.09 7.26
CA PHE A 62 -1.06 4.89 7.75
C PHE A 62 -0.15 3.99 8.60
N HIS A 63 1.07 3.74 8.14
CA HIS A 63 2.03 2.85 8.81
C HIS A 63 2.50 3.43 10.16
N ASP A 64 2.72 4.75 10.25
CA ASP A 64 3.13 5.41 11.48
C ASP A 64 1.98 5.45 12.50
N ALA A 65 0.76 5.74 12.03
CA ALA A 65 -0.43 5.80 12.86
C ALA A 65 -0.92 4.41 13.33
N HIS A 66 -0.74 3.36 12.53
CA HIS A 66 -1.30 2.03 12.78
C HIS A 66 -0.22 0.95 12.79
N ARG A 67 -0.01 0.33 13.96
CA ARG A 67 0.86 -0.85 14.04
C ARG A 67 0.26 -2.01 13.24
N VAL A 68 0.98 -2.39 12.18
CA VAL A 68 0.59 -3.48 11.27
C VAL A 68 0.91 -4.86 11.86
N LEU A 69 1.95 -4.97 12.69
CA LEU A 69 2.37 -6.22 13.31
C LEU A 69 2.13 -6.22 14.83
N PRO A 70 1.61 -7.32 15.41
CA PRO A 70 1.52 -7.49 16.85
C PRO A 70 2.93 -7.53 17.45
N VAL A 71 3.12 -6.93 18.64
CA VAL A 71 4.43 -6.88 19.32
C VAL A 71 4.37 -7.68 20.61
N GLY A 72 5.32 -8.61 20.81
CA GLY A 72 5.39 -9.45 22.00
C GLY A 72 4.38 -10.61 21.98
N ASP A 73 3.64 -10.83 23.07
CA ASP A 73 2.64 -11.90 23.23
C ASP A 73 1.24 -11.52 22.69
N GLU A 74 1.13 -10.45 21.91
CA GLU A 74 -0.16 -9.97 21.41
C GLU A 74 -0.76 -10.94 20.38
N LYS A 75 -1.96 -11.44 20.67
CA LYS A 75 -2.62 -12.39 19.77
C LYS A 75 -2.98 -11.69 18.45
N PRO A 76 -2.60 -12.26 17.29
CA PRO A 76 -2.94 -11.68 16.01
C PRO A 76 -4.45 -11.54 15.82
N SER A 77 -4.93 -10.30 15.78
CA SER A 77 -6.35 -9.98 15.63
C SER A 77 -6.76 -9.80 14.16
N ALA A 78 -8.07 -9.80 13.90
CA ALA A 78 -8.61 -9.53 12.56
C ALA A 78 -8.21 -8.14 12.02
N ALA A 79 -8.04 -7.15 12.89
CA ALA A 79 -7.58 -5.82 12.52
C ALA A 79 -6.12 -5.84 12.01
N HIS A 80 -5.25 -6.66 12.60
CA HIS A 80 -3.86 -6.81 12.13
C HIS A 80 -3.81 -7.47 10.74
N ARG A 81 -4.65 -8.49 10.49
CA ARG A 81 -4.77 -9.11 9.16
C ARG A 81 -5.29 -8.15 8.10
N ALA A 82 -6.29 -7.34 8.45
CA ALA A 82 -6.84 -6.33 7.54
C ALA A 82 -5.78 -5.27 7.20
N ARG A 83 -5.05 -4.76 8.21
CA ARG A 83 -3.96 -3.78 7.99
C ARG A 83 -2.82 -4.34 7.15
N LEU A 84 -2.47 -5.61 7.37
CA LEU A 84 -1.49 -6.30 6.54
C LEU A 84 -1.95 -6.40 5.08
N ALA A 85 -3.22 -6.75 4.84
CA ALA A 85 -3.79 -6.79 3.49
C ALA A 85 -3.76 -5.41 2.81
N LEU A 86 -4.05 -4.33 3.54
CA LEU A 86 -3.96 -2.96 3.02
C LEU A 86 -2.52 -2.57 2.67
N ALA A 87 -1.56 -2.93 3.52
CA ALA A 87 -0.14 -2.70 3.27
C ALA A 87 0.36 -3.48 2.03
N GLU A 88 -0.09 -4.71 1.83
CA GLU A 88 0.25 -5.50 0.64
C GLU A 88 -0.37 -4.94 -0.64
N ALA A 89 -1.62 -4.45 -0.57
CA ALA A 89 -2.26 -3.78 -1.69
C ALA A 89 -1.48 -2.52 -2.10
N ALA A 90 -1.09 -1.68 -1.13
CA ALA A 90 -0.26 -0.50 -1.38
C ALA A 90 1.10 -0.87 -1.99
N GLY A 91 1.78 -1.89 -1.44
CA GLY A 91 3.03 -2.40 -2.00
C GLY A 91 2.90 -2.89 -3.44
N THR A 92 1.78 -3.52 -3.78
CA THR A 92 1.50 -4.01 -5.15
C THR A 92 1.31 -2.85 -6.14
N VAL A 93 0.55 -1.83 -5.75
CA VAL A 93 0.33 -0.63 -6.57
C VAL A 93 1.62 0.13 -6.81
N LEU A 94 2.43 0.34 -5.77
CA LEU A 94 3.71 1.02 -5.86
C LEU A 94 4.69 0.24 -6.75
N ALA A 95 4.84 -1.07 -6.53
CA ALA A 95 5.74 -1.90 -7.34
C ALA A 95 5.32 -1.93 -8.83
N GLY A 96 4.02 -2.09 -9.10
CA GLY A 96 3.49 -2.07 -10.47
C GLY A 96 3.68 -0.71 -11.15
N GLY A 97 3.37 0.38 -10.44
CA GLY A 97 3.54 1.74 -10.96
C GLY A 97 4.99 2.12 -11.24
N LEU A 98 5.91 1.77 -10.34
CA LEU A 98 7.34 2.04 -10.53
C LEU A 98 7.92 1.25 -11.71
N SER A 99 7.53 -0.03 -11.85
CA SER A 99 7.91 -0.86 -12.99
C SER A 99 7.42 -0.27 -14.32
N LEU A 100 6.20 0.29 -14.37
CA LEU A 100 5.68 0.99 -15.55
C LEU A 100 6.43 2.28 -15.90
N LEU A 101 7.07 2.91 -14.91
CA LEU A 101 7.93 4.09 -15.12
C LEU A 101 9.36 3.70 -15.54
N GLY A 102 9.68 2.40 -15.64
CA GLY A 102 11.04 1.93 -15.88
C GLY A 102 11.98 2.20 -14.71
N ILE A 103 11.42 2.46 -13.53
CA ILE A 103 12.18 2.60 -12.29
C ILE A 103 12.22 1.21 -11.66
N ASP A 104 13.23 0.42 -12.03
CA ASP A 104 13.56 -0.76 -11.25
C ASP A 104 14.02 -0.29 -9.86
N ALA A 105 13.40 -0.83 -8.82
CA ALA A 105 13.86 -0.61 -7.46
C ALA A 105 15.33 -1.05 -7.39
N PRO A 106 16.28 -0.17 -6.99
CA PRO A 106 17.68 -0.55 -6.92
C PRO A 106 17.81 -1.76 -5.99
N GLU A 107 18.41 -2.83 -6.50
CA GLU A 107 18.85 -3.94 -5.65
C GLU A 107 19.81 -3.34 -4.63
N TYR A 108 19.44 -3.43 -3.34
CA TYR A 108 20.36 -3.11 -2.26
C TYR A 108 21.56 -4.07 -2.38
N VAL A 109 22.72 -3.53 -2.79
CA VAL A 109 24.03 -4.19 -2.75
C VAL A 109 24.65 -4.00 -1.36
#